data_AF-A0A2D5XAM2-F1
#
_entry.id   AF-A0A2D5XAM2-F1
#
_cell.length_a   1.000
_cell.length_b   1.000
_cell.length_c   1.000
_cell.angle_alpha   90.00
_cell.angle_beta   90.00
_cell.angle_gamma   90.00
#
_symmetry.space_group_name_H-M   'P 1'
#
loop_
_entity.id
_entity.type
_entity.pdbx_description
1 polymer ?
#
loop_
_entity_poly.entity_id
_entity_poly.type
_entity_poly.pdbx_seq_one_letter_code
_entity_poly.pdbx_strand_id
1 'polypeptide(L)'
;MNQMNTYPIVEIFHSVQGEGFHTGVPHVFVRFGNCNLRCEWCDTEFLEFKTMHLEDILKEIKSYNCKRIIFTGGEPALQDLGTIGRELKKSGFHLSIETNGTIPIDSVIDWICVSPKDQLYPNAPIRQRSGDELKVVYCGQDLSMYDELRTGFDHHFLQPCYIESDTVEENGSSFKLVESIVKENPEWRLSLQTHKWMGVL
;
A
#
# COMPACT_ATOMS: atom_id res chain seq x y z
N MET A 1 3.46 -24.98 22.13
CA MET A 1 2.03 -24.85 21.84
C MET A 1 1.90 -23.78 20.78
N ASN A 2 1.73 -24.16 19.52
CA ASN A 2 1.50 -23.19 18.43
C ASN A 2 0.14 -22.53 18.72
N GLN A 3 0.14 -21.26 19.11
CA GLN A 3 -1.05 -20.45 18.89
C GLN A 3 -1.32 -20.49 17.39
N MET A 4 -2.50 -20.96 17.00
CA MET A 4 -2.94 -20.93 15.61
C MET A 4 -3.27 -19.47 15.27
N ASN A 5 -2.25 -18.70 14.89
CA ASN A 5 -2.46 -17.33 14.43
C ASN A 5 -3.27 -17.36 13.14
N THR A 6 -4.37 -16.62 13.13
CA THR A 6 -5.22 -16.43 11.97
C THR A 6 -5.20 -14.98 11.52
N TYR A 7 -5.42 -14.76 10.23
CA TYR A 7 -5.44 -13.44 9.60
C TYR A 7 -6.70 -13.30 8.73
N PRO A 8 -7.33 -12.11 8.71
CA PRO A 8 -8.37 -11.80 7.74
C PRO A 8 -7.69 -11.57 6.38
N ILE A 9 -7.91 -12.46 5.42
CA ILE A 9 -7.34 -12.39 4.08
C ILE A 9 -8.47 -12.19 3.07
N VAL A 10 -8.41 -11.10 2.32
CA VAL A 10 -9.28 -10.87 1.16
C VAL A 10 -8.79 -11.77 0.02
N GLU A 11 -7.51 -11.67 -0.31
CA GLU A 11 -6.88 -12.45 -1.39
C GLU A 11 -5.36 -12.50 -1.25
N ILE A 12 -4.76 -13.52 -1.87
CA ILE A 12 -3.32 -13.63 -2.10
C ILE A 12 -3.14 -13.94 -3.58
N PHE A 13 -2.28 -13.17 -4.26
CA PHE A 13 -2.07 -13.34 -5.70
C PHE A 13 -0.68 -12.89 -6.11
N HIS A 14 -0.24 -13.28 -7.32
CA HIS A 14 1.05 -12.93 -7.87
C HIS A 14 0.89 -12.06 -9.12
N SER A 15 1.46 -10.86 -9.08
CA SER A 15 1.37 -9.86 -10.14
C SER A 15 2.61 -8.96 -10.14
N VAL A 16 2.56 -7.83 -10.82
CA VAL A 16 3.58 -6.77 -10.76
C VAL A 16 3.08 -5.59 -9.93
N GLN A 17 3.94 -4.98 -9.13
CA GLN A 17 3.63 -3.72 -8.45
C GLN A 17 3.23 -2.68 -9.49
N GLY A 18 2.05 -2.09 -9.34
CA GLY A 18 1.53 -1.11 -10.28
C GLY A 18 1.93 0.32 -9.95
N GLU A 19 2.37 0.59 -8.72
CA GLU A 19 2.51 1.93 -8.14
C GLU A 19 3.89 2.18 -7.53
N GLY A 20 4.26 3.46 -7.38
CA GLY A 20 5.39 3.88 -6.59
C GLY A 20 6.77 3.50 -7.14
N PHE A 21 7.74 3.33 -6.23
CA PHE A 21 9.13 3.05 -6.61
C PHE A 21 9.31 1.71 -7.32
N HIS A 22 8.53 0.72 -6.93
CA HIS A 22 8.64 -0.66 -7.42
C HIS A 22 7.73 -0.96 -8.61
N THR A 23 7.13 0.05 -9.28
CA THR A 23 6.29 -0.18 -10.46
C THR A 23 6.98 -1.11 -11.49
N GLY A 24 6.28 -2.16 -11.92
CA GLY A 24 6.75 -3.18 -12.86
C GLY A 24 7.50 -4.35 -12.21
N VAL A 25 7.79 -4.32 -10.91
CA VAL A 25 8.51 -5.40 -10.21
C VAL A 25 7.53 -6.49 -9.75
N PRO A 26 7.78 -7.78 -10.04
CA PRO A 26 6.94 -8.88 -9.56
C PRO A 26 6.86 -8.96 -8.03
N HIS A 27 5.64 -9.12 -7.50
CA HIS A 27 5.34 -9.28 -6.08
C HIS A 27 4.22 -10.30 -5.87
N VAL A 28 4.29 -11.05 -4.78
CA VAL A 28 3.11 -11.70 -4.20
C VAL A 28 2.41 -10.67 -3.33
N PHE A 29 1.16 -10.36 -3.64
CA PHE A 29 0.32 -9.48 -2.84
C PHE A 29 -0.42 -10.30 -1.80
N VAL A 30 -0.40 -9.84 -0.56
CA VAL A 30 -1.23 -10.37 0.52
C VAL A 30 -2.14 -9.23 0.95
N ARG A 31 -3.40 -9.30 0.53
CA ARG A 31 -4.42 -8.30 0.82
C ARG A 31 -5.18 -8.71 2.08
N PHE A 32 -4.92 -8.02 3.19
CA PHE A 32 -5.64 -8.26 4.44
C PHE A 32 -7.05 -7.64 4.40
N GLY A 33 -7.91 -8.12 5.29
CA GLY A 33 -9.22 -7.51 5.55
C GLY A 33 -9.16 -6.51 6.70
N ASN A 34 -10.22 -5.71 6.83
CA ASN A 34 -10.42 -4.62 7.79
C ASN A 34 -9.49 -3.42 7.62
N CYS A 35 -10.06 -2.22 7.66
CA CYS A 35 -9.33 -0.96 7.72
C CYS A 35 -9.85 -0.11 8.87
N ASN A 36 -8.97 0.67 9.49
CA ASN A 36 -9.34 1.65 10.50
C ASN A 36 -9.79 3.00 9.90
N LEU A 37 -9.75 3.14 8.57
CA LEU A 37 -10.27 4.27 7.79
C LEU A 37 -11.27 3.75 6.74
N ARG A 38 -12.08 4.66 6.16
CA ARG A 38 -13.11 4.31 5.16
C ARG A 38 -13.15 5.35 4.04
N CYS A 39 -12.01 5.52 3.36
CA CYS A 39 -11.85 6.56 2.34
C CYS A 39 -12.92 6.40 1.25
N GLU A 40 -13.56 7.50 0.84
CA GLU A 40 -14.68 7.47 -0.13
C GLU A 40 -14.27 6.92 -1.50
N TRP A 41 -12.99 7.07 -1.86
CA TRP A 41 -12.37 6.60 -3.10
C TRP A 41 -11.59 5.29 -2.93
N CYS A 42 -11.80 4.56 -1.82
CA CYS A 42 -11.12 3.27 -1.64
C CYS A 42 -11.60 2.27 -2.70
N ASP A 43 -10.66 1.72 -3.47
CA ASP A 43 -10.90 0.76 -4.56
C ASP A 43 -10.85 -0.71 -4.09
N THR A 44 -10.70 -0.94 -2.78
CA THR A 44 -10.57 -2.27 -2.20
C THR A 44 -11.77 -2.59 -1.30
N GLU A 45 -12.49 -3.66 -1.60
CA GLU A 45 -13.46 -4.25 -0.65
C GLU A 45 -12.69 -5.02 0.43
N PHE A 46 -12.73 -4.53 1.67
CA PHE A 46 -11.96 -5.08 2.80
C PHE A 46 -12.85 -5.61 3.93
N LEU A 47 -14.18 -5.60 3.78
CA LEU A 47 -15.11 -6.20 4.74
C LEU A 47 -15.45 -7.65 4.39
N GLU A 48 -15.30 -8.04 3.13
CA GLU A 48 -15.44 -9.43 2.68
C GLU A 48 -14.08 -10.11 2.67
N PHE A 49 -13.81 -10.94 3.67
CA PHE A 49 -12.55 -11.68 3.79
C PHE A 49 -12.77 -13.08 4.40
N LYS A 50 -11.77 -13.95 4.24
CA LYS A 50 -11.70 -15.25 4.89
C LYS A 50 -10.70 -15.21 6.02
N THR A 51 -11.03 -15.86 7.13
CA THR A 51 -10.05 -16.11 8.19
C THR A 51 -9.16 -17.27 7.77
N MET A 52 -7.88 -17.01 7.50
CA MET A 52 -6.90 -18.03 7.11
C MET A 52 -5.88 -18.27 8.23
N HIS A 53 -5.46 -19.52 8.40
CA HIS A 53 -4.36 -19.85 9.30
C HIS A 53 -3.02 -19.45 8.69
N LEU A 54 -2.07 -19.07 9.55
CA LEU A 54 -0.71 -18.72 9.14
C LEU A 54 -0.08 -19.78 8.22
N GLU A 55 -0.24 -21.07 8.54
CA GLU A 55 0.34 -22.15 7.76
C GLU A 55 -0.20 -22.21 6.32
N ASP A 56 -1.50 -21.96 6.14
CA ASP A 56 -2.15 -21.95 4.83
C ASP A 56 -1.68 -20.73 4.01
N ILE A 57 -1.56 -19.56 4.65
CA ILE A 57 -1.03 -18.34 4.02
C ILE A 57 0.41 -18.56 3.55
N LEU A 58 1.27 -19.10 4.42
CA LEU A 58 2.66 -19.39 4.08
C LEU A 58 2.76 -20.41 2.94
N LYS A 59 1.90 -21.42 2.92
CA LYS A 59 1.85 -22.43 1.87
C LYS A 59 1.45 -21.82 0.53
N GLU A 60 0.43 -20.98 0.50
CA GLU A 60 -0.03 -20.30 -0.70
C GLU A 60 1.03 -19.35 -1.26
N ILE A 61 1.61 -18.50 -0.41
CA ILE A 61 2.71 -17.59 -0.80
C ILE A 61 3.88 -18.36 -1.41
N LYS A 62 4.28 -19.48 -0.79
CA LYS A 62 5.40 -20.32 -1.26
C LYS A 62 5.10 -21.08 -2.57
N SER A 63 3.85 -21.12 -3.00
CA SER A 63 3.50 -21.72 -4.30
C SER A 63 3.90 -20.85 -5.49
N TYR A 64 4.10 -19.54 -5.27
CA TYR A 64 4.55 -18.61 -6.30
C TYR A 64 6.08 -18.57 -6.39
N ASN A 65 6.59 -18.50 -7.63
CA ASN A 65 8.02 -18.31 -7.88
C ASN A 65 8.44 -16.83 -7.77
N CYS A 66 8.20 -16.23 -6.62
CA CYS A 66 8.55 -14.84 -6.33
C CYS A 66 9.00 -14.70 -4.88
N LYS A 67 10.09 -13.96 -4.63
CA LYS A 67 10.63 -13.74 -3.28
C LYS A 67 10.26 -12.39 -2.68
N ARG A 68 9.51 -11.57 -3.41
CA ARG A 68 9.01 -10.29 -2.95
C ARG A 68 7.55 -10.41 -2.57
N ILE A 69 7.21 -9.96 -1.38
CA ILE A 69 5.85 -9.95 -0.86
C ILE A 69 5.50 -8.52 -0.51
N ILE A 70 4.29 -8.10 -0.85
CA ILE A 70 3.74 -6.83 -0.39
C ILE A 70 2.49 -7.08 0.45
N PHE A 71 2.54 -6.61 1.69
CA PHE A 71 1.42 -6.58 2.60
C PHE A 71 0.60 -5.31 2.34
N THR A 72 -0.68 -5.50 2.02
CA THR A 72 -1.61 -4.41 1.68
C THR A 72 -3.00 -4.80 2.16
N GLY A 73 -4.03 -4.04 1.79
CA GLY A 73 -5.42 -4.46 1.92
C GLY A 73 -5.97 -4.31 3.32
N GLY A 74 -7.17 -3.72 3.38
CA GLY A 74 -7.54 -3.02 4.59
C GLY A 74 -6.38 -2.14 5.07
N GLU A 75 -6.16 -2.07 6.38
CA GLU A 75 -4.90 -1.56 6.93
C GLU A 75 -4.05 -2.76 7.41
N PRO A 76 -2.95 -3.13 6.72
CA PRO A 76 -2.14 -4.29 7.09
C PRO A 76 -1.51 -4.15 8.48
N ALA A 77 -1.19 -2.94 8.93
CA ALA A 77 -0.59 -2.72 10.26
C ALA A 77 -1.54 -2.99 11.43
N LEU A 78 -2.83 -3.27 11.17
CA LEU A 78 -3.75 -3.82 12.19
C LEU A 78 -3.44 -5.27 12.57
N GLN A 79 -2.68 -5.99 11.73
CA GLN A 79 -2.40 -7.40 11.89
C GLN A 79 -1.05 -7.64 12.59
N ASP A 80 -0.83 -8.85 13.11
CA ASP A 80 0.45 -9.27 13.68
C ASP A 80 1.49 -9.54 12.56
N LEU A 81 1.98 -8.46 11.94
CA LEU A 81 2.98 -8.53 10.86
C LEU A 81 4.31 -9.12 11.33
N GLY A 82 4.65 -8.96 12.60
CA GLY A 82 5.86 -9.50 13.19
C GLY A 82 5.90 -11.03 13.07
N THR A 83 4.81 -11.71 13.45
CA THR A 83 4.79 -13.18 13.42
C THR A 83 4.82 -13.73 11.99
N ILE A 84 3.90 -13.29 11.11
CA ILE A 84 3.90 -13.75 9.72
C ILE A 84 5.18 -13.36 8.99
N GLY A 85 5.68 -12.14 9.21
CA GLY A 85 6.89 -11.64 8.61
C GLY A 85 8.12 -12.47 8.99
N ARG A 86 8.30 -12.80 10.27
CA ARG A 86 9.44 -13.62 10.72
C ARG A 86 9.42 -15.02 10.09
N GLU A 87 8.27 -15.65 9.93
CA GLU A 87 8.18 -16.95 9.25
C GLU A 87 8.55 -16.86 7.76
N LEU A 88 8.13 -15.81 7.07
CA LEU A 88 8.51 -15.56 5.69
C LEU A 88 10.02 -15.25 5.56
N LYS A 89 10.58 -14.47 6.48
CA LYS A 89 12.02 -14.16 6.53
C LYS A 89 12.90 -15.40 6.62
N LYS A 90 12.50 -16.42 7.39
CA LYS A 90 13.21 -17.72 7.44
C LYS A 90 13.33 -18.39 6.07
N SER A 91 12.43 -18.08 5.14
CA SER A 91 12.41 -18.62 3.78
C SER A 91 13.01 -17.67 2.73
N GLY A 92 13.69 -16.60 3.17
CA GLY A 92 14.41 -15.65 2.31
C GLY A 92 13.53 -14.69 1.53
N PHE A 93 12.30 -14.42 2.00
CA PHE A 93 11.42 -13.42 1.38
C PHE A 93 11.81 -11.99 1.79
N HIS A 94 11.60 -11.06 0.86
CA HIS A 94 11.67 -9.62 1.05
C HIS A 94 10.24 -9.08 1.20
N LEU A 95 10.01 -8.26 2.22
CA LEU A 95 8.70 -7.83 2.66
C LEU A 95 8.56 -6.33 2.48
N SER A 96 7.51 -5.93 1.77
CA SER A 96 7.08 -4.56 1.60
C SER A 96 5.71 -4.37 2.24
N ILE A 97 5.35 -3.14 2.60
CA ILE A 97 4.02 -2.79 3.09
C ILE A 97 3.50 -1.52 2.41
N GLU A 98 2.19 -1.51 2.14
CA GLU A 98 1.42 -0.31 1.78
C GLU A 98 0.48 -0.02 2.96
N THR A 99 0.72 1.08 3.68
CA THR A 99 -0.04 1.44 4.89
C THR A 99 -0.56 2.88 4.83
N ASN A 100 -1.66 3.15 5.52
CA ASN A 100 -2.14 4.52 5.74
C ASN A 100 -1.30 5.30 6.76
N GLY A 101 -0.35 4.64 7.46
CA GLY A 101 0.62 5.24 8.36
C GLY A 101 0.10 5.56 9.77
N THR A 102 -1.14 5.22 10.10
CA THR A 102 -1.74 5.50 11.42
C THR A 102 -1.24 4.56 12.54
N ILE A 103 -0.46 3.54 12.20
CA ILE A 103 0.11 2.54 13.11
C ILE A 103 1.61 2.39 12.78
N PRO A 104 2.50 2.38 13.78
CA PRO A 104 3.92 2.08 13.56
C PRO A 104 4.15 0.68 12.99
N ILE A 105 5.11 0.54 12.08
CA ILE A 105 5.39 -0.70 11.36
C ILE A 105 6.50 -1.50 12.06
N ASP A 106 6.31 -2.82 12.12
CA ASP A 106 7.31 -3.75 12.64
C ASP A 106 8.58 -3.74 11.76
N SER A 107 9.75 -3.73 12.40
CA SER A 107 11.08 -3.76 11.76
C SER A 107 11.36 -4.97 10.85
N VAL A 108 10.48 -5.99 10.86
CA VAL A 108 10.56 -7.12 9.94
C VAL A 108 10.30 -6.73 8.47
N ILE A 109 9.65 -5.59 8.24
CA ILE A 109 9.38 -5.05 6.91
C ILE A 109 10.64 -4.37 6.36
N ASP A 110 11.02 -4.69 5.12
CA ASP A 110 12.19 -4.11 4.46
C ASP A 110 11.89 -2.83 3.69
N TRP A 111 10.65 -2.66 3.23
CA TRP A 111 10.22 -1.51 2.44
C TRP A 111 8.87 -0.98 2.93
N ILE A 112 8.86 0.24 3.43
CA ILE A 112 7.69 0.90 3.99
C ILE A 112 7.21 1.98 3.03
N CYS A 113 6.04 1.74 2.42
CA CYS A 113 5.28 2.76 1.71
C CYS A 113 4.15 3.28 2.62
N VAL A 114 4.20 4.57 2.94
CA VAL A 114 3.14 5.28 3.65
C VAL A 114 2.35 6.11 2.66
N SER A 115 1.04 5.88 2.60
CA SER A 115 0.09 6.71 1.88
C SER A 115 -0.85 7.41 2.86
N PRO A 116 -0.52 8.61 3.33
CA PRO A 116 -1.31 9.29 4.34
C PRO A 116 -2.71 9.65 3.79
N LYS A 117 -3.66 9.76 4.72
CA LYS A 117 -5.08 10.09 4.44
C LYS A 117 -5.56 11.27 5.28
N ASP A 118 -4.65 12.03 5.85
CA ASP A 118 -4.90 13.19 6.72
C ASP A 118 -5.61 14.35 6.00
N GLN A 119 -5.55 14.41 4.67
CA GLN A 119 -6.38 15.29 3.85
C GLN A 119 -7.88 14.96 3.94
N LEU A 120 -8.24 13.70 4.25
CA LEU A 120 -9.62 13.26 4.50
C LEU A 120 -9.92 13.08 5.99
N TYR A 121 -8.92 12.66 6.76
CA TYR A 121 -9.01 12.32 8.17
C TYR A 121 -8.00 13.12 9.00
N PRO A 122 -8.18 14.44 9.16
CA PRO A 122 -7.21 15.30 9.86
C PRO A 122 -7.01 14.91 11.33
N ASN A 123 -7.96 14.17 11.91
CA ASN A 123 -7.89 13.67 13.29
C ASN A 123 -7.27 12.27 13.42
N ALA A 124 -6.87 11.63 12.31
CA ALA A 124 -6.16 10.36 12.31
C ALA A 124 -4.65 10.62 12.19
N PRO A 125 -3.91 10.63 13.31
CA PRO A 125 -2.50 11.03 13.28
C PRO A 125 -1.65 10.01 12.51
N ILE A 126 -0.75 10.52 11.66
CA ILE A 126 0.29 9.72 11.03
C ILE A 126 1.36 9.38 12.08
N ARG A 127 1.42 8.10 12.46
CA ARG A 127 2.34 7.57 13.48
C ARG A 127 3.61 7.00 12.87
N GLN A 128 3.51 6.35 11.71
CA GLN A 128 4.68 5.95 10.93
C GLN A 128 5.18 7.17 10.15
N ARG A 129 6.13 7.89 10.73
CA ARG A 129 6.65 9.16 10.17
C ARG A 129 7.93 9.01 9.37
N SER A 130 8.41 7.79 9.18
CA SER A 130 9.60 7.50 8.38
C SER A 130 9.44 6.19 7.62
N GLY A 131 10.22 6.00 6.58
CA GLY A 131 10.18 4.80 5.74
C GLY A 131 10.88 5.06 4.41
N ASP A 132 10.65 4.19 3.45
CA ASP A 132 11.30 4.30 2.15
C ASP A 132 10.52 5.23 1.23
N GLU A 133 9.18 5.11 1.23
CA GLU A 133 8.31 5.76 0.27
C GLU A 133 7.13 6.48 0.93
N LEU A 134 6.98 7.78 0.64
CA LEU A 134 5.77 8.55 0.88
C LEU A 134 5.00 8.70 -0.44
N LYS A 135 3.84 8.04 -0.55
CA LYS A 135 3.00 8.06 -1.75
C LYS A 135 1.65 8.70 -1.47
N VAL A 136 1.54 9.98 -1.75
CA VAL A 136 0.34 10.79 -1.47
C VAL A 136 -0.67 10.66 -2.60
N VAL A 137 -1.92 10.33 -2.27
CA VAL A 137 -3.03 10.46 -3.22
C VAL A 137 -3.47 11.92 -3.28
N TYR A 138 -3.41 12.51 -4.46
CA TYR A 138 -3.81 13.89 -4.71
C TYR A 138 -5.31 13.99 -4.93
N CYS A 139 -5.98 14.72 -4.05
CA CYS A 139 -7.41 15.00 -4.05
C CYS A 139 -7.70 16.51 -4.14
N GLY A 140 -6.69 17.34 -4.50
CA GLY A 140 -6.83 18.80 -4.56
C GLY A 140 -6.28 19.57 -3.35
N GLN A 141 -5.66 18.87 -2.38
CA GLN A 141 -5.06 19.48 -1.19
C GLN A 141 -3.75 20.23 -1.49
N ASP A 142 -3.36 21.14 -0.59
CA ASP A 142 -2.05 21.81 -0.61
C ASP A 142 -0.93 20.82 -0.22
N LEU A 143 0.15 20.76 -1.01
CA LEU A 143 1.25 19.82 -0.78
C LEU A 143 2.11 20.17 0.44
N SER A 144 2.09 21.43 0.90
CA SER A 144 2.88 21.89 2.06
C SER A 144 2.50 21.16 3.35
N MET A 145 1.30 20.57 3.42
CA MET A 145 0.90 19.73 4.55
C MET A 145 1.82 18.52 4.77
N TYR A 146 2.55 18.10 3.73
CA TYR A 146 3.47 16.97 3.78
C TYR A 146 4.93 17.37 4.00
N ASP A 147 5.27 18.66 4.06
CA ASP A 147 6.67 19.12 4.11
C ASP A 147 7.47 18.51 5.25
N GLU A 148 6.91 18.49 6.46
CA GLU A 148 7.56 17.85 7.60
C GLU A 148 7.61 16.32 7.45
N LEU A 149 6.52 15.71 6.97
CA LEU A 149 6.42 14.26 6.85
C LEU A 149 7.42 13.71 5.83
N ARG A 150 7.61 14.41 4.70
CA ARG A 150 8.57 14.04 3.64
C ARG A 150 9.99 13.84 4.17
N THR A 151 10.39 14.58 5.20
CA THR A 151 11.76 14.49 5.74
C THR A 151 12.10 13.11 6.30
N GLY A 152 11.10 12.29 6.62
CA GLY A 152 11.29 10.91 7.08
C GLY A 152 11.35 9.86 5.97
N PHE A 153 11.21 10.24 4.70
CA PHE A 153 11.14 9.31 3.57
C PHE A 153 12.15 9.62 2.48
N ASP A 154 12.71 8.57 1.88
CA ASP A 154 13.71 8.68 0.81
C ASP A 154 13.08 9.00 -0.56
N HIS A 155 11.81 8.66 -0.72
CA HIS A 155 11.08 8.74 -1.97
C HIS A 155 9.72 9.41 -1.79
N HIS A 156 9.43 10.42 -2.60
CA HIS A 156 8.15 11.12 -2.57
C HIS A 156 7.41 10.95 -3.89
N PHE A 157 6.18 10.47 -3.82
CA PHE A 157 5.32 10.25 -4.97
C PHE A 157 3.97 10.94 -4.79
N LEU A 158 3.50 11.55 -5.87
CA LEU A 158 2.15 12.07 -5.98
C LEU A 158 1.37 11.16 -6.93
N GLN A 159 0.28 10.59 -6.43
CA GLN A 159 -0.59 9.67 -7.15
C GLN A 159 -1.92 10.35 -7.44
N PRO A 160 -2.40 10.38 -8.69
CA PRO A 160 -3.75 10.84 -8.97
C PRO A 160 -4.78 9.99 -8.24
N CYS A 161 -5.78 10.63 -7.64
CA CYS A 161 -6.96 9.93 -7.16
C CYS A 161 -7.67 9.29 -8.36
N TYR A 162 -7.95 7.99 -8.26
CA TYR A 162 -8.69 7.23 -9.25
C TYR A 162 -10.06 6.87 -8.69
N ILE A 163 -11.12 7.19 -9.43
CA ILE A 163 -12.50 6.92 -9.04
C ILE A 163 -13.02 5.78 -9.91
N GLU A 164 -13.39 4.65 -9.29
CA GLU A 164 -13.82 3.43 -10.00
C GLU A 164 -15.10 3.63 -10.82
N SER A 165 -15.96 4.59 -10.45
CA SER A 165 -17.16 4.91 -11.21
C SER A 165 -16.92 5.78 -12.45
N ASP A 166 -15.74 6.40 -12.54
CA ASP A 166 -15.41 7.35 -13.60
C ASP A 166 -14.82 6.62 -14.82
N THR A 167 -15.01 7.20 -16.00
CA THR A 167 -14.43 6.72 -17.24
C THR A 167 -12.90 6.82 -17.25
N VAL A 168 -12.26 6.14 -18.20
CA VAL A 168 -10.81 6.23 -18.41
C VAL A 168 -10.41 7.67 -18.75
N GLU A 169 -11.23 8.38 -19.53
CA GLU A 169 -11.01 9.76 -19.92
C GLU A 169 -11.13 10.74 -18.73
N GLU A 170 -12.10 10.54 -17.85
CA GLU A 170 -12.28 11.32 -16.62
C GLU A 170 -11.10 11.13 -15.67
N ASN A 171 -10.74 9.88 -15.37
CA ASN A 171 -9.55 9.56 -14.59
C ASN A 171 -8.27 10.09 -15.26
N GLY A 172 -8.15 9.99 -16.58
CA GLY A 172 -7.00 10.50 -17.35
C GLY A 172 -6.82 12.02 -17.24
N SER A 173 -7.90 12.78 -17.05
CA SER A 173 -7.84 14.23 -16.81
C SER A 173 -7.20 14.56 -15.46
N SER A 174 -7.49 13.78 -14.42
CA SER A 174 -6.81 13.86 -13.11
C SER A 174 -5.31 13.60 -13.25
N PHE A 175 -4.92 12.67 -14.11
CA PHE A 175 -3.52 12.30 -14.29
C PHE A 175 -2.72 13.44 -14.91
N LYS A 176 -3.32 14.14 -15.89
CA LYS A 176 -2.72 15.34 -16.49
C LYS A 176 -2.57 16.48 -15.49
N LEU A 177 -3.56 16.68 -14.61
CA LEU A 177 -3.48 17.69 -13.55
C LEU A 177 -2.30 17.40 -12.61
N VAL A 178 -2.21 16.17 -12.11
CA VAL A 178 -1.13 15.77 -11.18
C VAL A 178 0.24 15.81 -11.85
N GLU A 179 0.34 15.43 -13.12
CA GLU A 179 1.58 15.60 -13.90
C GLU A 179 2.05 17.05 -13.92
N SER A 180 1.12 17.99 -14.14
CA SER A 180 1.46 19.42 -14.17
C SER A 180 1.90 19.94 -12.81
N ILE A 181 1.29 19.44 -11.73
CA ILE A 181 1.71 19.77 -10.35
C ILE A 181 3.10 19.22 -10.06
N VAL A 182 3.39 17.97 -10.39
CA VAL A 182 4.71 17.36 -10.19
C VAL A 182 5.80 18.12 -10.95
N LYS A 183 5.50 18.66 -12.14
CA LYS A 183 6.45 19.49 -12.90
C LYS A 183 6.84 20.79 -12.19
N GLU A 184 5.95 21.33 -11.38
CA GLU A 184 6.19 22.55 -10.60
C GLU A 184 6.81 22.25 -9.22
N ASN A 185 6.81 20.98 -8.79
CA ASN A 185 7.26 20.51 -7.47
C ASN A 185 8.24 19.33 -7.64
N PRO A 186 9.51 19.59 -8.05
CA PRO A 186 10.46 18.57 -8.53
C PRO A 186 10.94 17.58 -7.47
N GLU A 187 10.64 17.82 -6.19
CA GLU A 187 10.82 16.87 -5.11
C GLU A 187 9.86 15.69 -5.16
N TRP A 188 8.74 15.83 -5.87
CA TRP A 188 7.77 14.77 -6.09
C TRP A 188 8.01 14.04 -7.41
N ARG A 189 7.59 12.77 -7.46
CA ARG A 189 7.50 11.98 -8.68
C ARG A 189 6.06 11.54 -8.93
N LEU A 190 5.65 11.45 -10.19
CA LEU A 190 4.33 10.93 -10.53
C LEU A 190 4.29 9.41 -10.29
N SER A 191 3.33 8.93 -9.50
CA SER A 191 2.99 7.51 -9.38
C SER A 191 1.65 7.27 -10.08
N LEU A 192 1.64 6.35 -11.03
CA LEU A 192 0.42 5.94 -11.73
C LEU A 192 -0.04 4.58 -11.21
N GLN A 193 -1.35 4.34 -11.20
CA GLN A 193 -1.92 3.03 -10.90
C GLN A 193 -1.96 2.16 -12.16
N THR A 194 -0.78 1.77 -12.65
CA THR A 194 -0.63 1.14 -13.99
C THR A 194 -1.39 -0.17 -14.14
N HIS A 195 -1.62 -0.90 -13.04
CA HIS A 195 -2.37 -2.16 -13.00
C HIS A 195 -3.82 -1.98 -13.47
N LYS A 196 -4.45 -0.82 -13.19
CA LYS A 196 -5.81 -0.50 -13.64
C LYS A 196 -5.94 -0.49 -15.16
N TRP A 197 -4.90 -0.04 -15.86
CA TRP A 197 -4.86 -0.04 -17.33
C TRP A 197 -4.44 -1.37 -17.94
N MET A 198 -3.60 -2.12 -17.23
CA MET A 198 -3.21 -3.47 -17.65
C MET A 198 -4.34 -4.49 -17.48
N GLY A 199 -5.37 -4.18 -16.68
CA GLY A 199 -6.44 -5.13 -16.36
C GLY A 199 -5.94 -6.29 -15.51
N VAL A 200 -4.95 -6.04 -14.65
CA VAL A 200 -4.39 -7.02 -13.72
C VAL A 200 -4.61 -6.56 -12.28
N LEU A 201 -4.66 -7.51 -11.36
CA LEU A 201 -4.68 -7.27 -9.92
C LEU A 201 -3.31 -6.82 -9.40
#